data_AF-A0A1H5ZY27-F1
#
_entry.id   AF-A0A1H5ZY27-F1
#
_cell.length_a   1.000
_cell.length_b   1.000
_cell.length_c   1.000
_cell.angle_alpha   90.00
_cell.angle_beta   90.00
_cell.angle_gamma   90.00
#
_symmetry.space_group_name_H-M   'P 1'
#
loop_
_entity.id
_entity.type
_entity.pdbx_description
1 polymer ?
#
loop_
_entity_poly.entity_id
_entity_poly.type
_entity_poly.pdbx_seq_one_letter_code
_entity_poly.pdbx_strand_id
1 'polypeptide(L)'
;MYRNYFVQGFKLSLLTGGRREEVVDLKWSNIFKYVRGVKFFKITNIKVELLTAEDYWKYIPINTDLMNLLLKLGYHDKKQTDDFILFPERQILKKTIMNDLSKGFTHYKKMANIDKKVSFKNLRKTYLSWVNAVMNKDTCILSSHSTYEILERYYIDPTILSVIEEGALKISVFGT
;
A
#
# COMPACT_ATOMS: atom_id res chain seq x y z
N MET A 1 -15.06 9.34 -18.09
CA MET A 1 -16.01 9.62 -16.99
C MET A 1 -15.24 9.70 -15.69
N TYR A 2 -15.37 10.80 -14.95
CA TYR A 2 -14.72 11.00 -13.65
C TYR A 2 -15.40 10.12 -12.58
N ARG A 3 -14.61 9.64 -11.63
CA ARG A 3 -15.08 9.00 -10.39
C ARG A 3 -14.44 9.74 -9.21
N ASN A 4 -15.24 10.01 -8.18
CA ASN A 4 -14.83 10.77 -6.99
C ASN A 4 -13.66 10.11 -6.22
N TYR A 5 -13.44 8.80 -6.38
CA TYR A 5 -12.39 8.03 -5.72
C TYR A 5 -11.07 7.89 -6.52
N PHE A 6 -10.96 8.48 -7.72
CA PHE A 6 -9.77 8.27 -8.55
C PHE A 6 -8.49 8.82 -7.97
N VAL A 7 -8.52 10.07 -7.50
CA VAL A 7 -7.31 10.73 -6.99
C VAL A 7 -6.79 9.99 -5.75
N GLN A 8 -7.69 9.63 -4.84
CA GLN A 8 -7.39 8.88 -3.63
C GLN A 8 -6.85 7.49 -3.98
N GLY A 9 -7.49 6.78 -4.91
CA GLY A 9 -7.06 5.44 -5.34
C GLY A 9 -5.68 5.45 -6.00
N PHE A 10 -5.35 6.46 -6.80
CA PHE A 10 -4.02 6.60 -7.40
C PHE A 10 -2.95 6.86 -6.33
N LYS A 11 -3.22 7.77 -5.39
CA LYS A 11 -2.30 8.08 -4.29
C LYS A 11 -2.11 6.88 -3.35
N LEU A 12 -3.18 6.20 -2.94
CA LEU A 12 -3.09 4.98 -2.13
C LEU A 12 -2.26 3.91 -2.83
N SER A 13 -2.46 3.71 -4.13
CA SER A 13 -1.70 2.71 -4.89
C SER A 13 -0.21 3.03 -5.01
N LEU A 14 0.13 4.32 -5.10
CA LEU A 14 1.52 4.77 -5.10
C LEU A 14 2.14 4.67 -3.71
N LEU A 15 1.45 5.10 -2.65
CA LEU A 15 2.04 5.25 -1.32
C LEU A 15 2.06 3.96 -0.50
N THR A 16 1.20 3.00 -0.81
CA THR A 16 1.21 1.68 -0.15
C THR A 16 2.12 0.68 -0.86
N GLY A 17 2.39 0.91 -2.15
CA GLY A 17 2.98 -0.10 -3.02
C GLY A 17 2.21 -1.43 -3.03
N GLY A 18 0.93 -1.45 -2.64
CA GLY A 18 0.07 -2.63 -2.61
C GLY A 18 -0.29 -3.13 -4.01
N ARG A 19 -0.76 -4.37 -4.12
CA ARG A 19 -1.43 -4.82 -5.35
C ARG A 19 -2.78 -4.12 -5.48
N ARG A 20 -3.33 -4.06 -6.68
CA ARG A 20 -4.53 -3.26 -6.95
C ARG A 20 -5.72 -3.74 -6.11
N GLU A 21 -5.87 -5.04 -5.97
CA GLU A 21 -6.87 -5.70 -5.12
C GLU A 21 -6.65 -5.44 -3.63
N GLU A 22 -5.40 -5.52 -3.16
CA GLU A 22 -5.03 -5.21 -1.77
C GLU A 22 -5.40 -3.76 -1.45
N VAL A 23 -5.07 -2.82 -2.34
CA VAL A 23 -5.32 -1.38 -2.15
C VAL A 23 -6.82 -1.05 -2.12
N VAL A 24 -7.62 -1.70 -2.98
CA VAL A 24 -9.07 -1.49 -2.99
C VAL A 24 -9.71 -2.05 -1.72
N ASP A 25 -9.17 -3.11 -1.13
CA ASP A 25 -9.73 -3.74 0.07
C ASP A 25 -9.15 -3.23 1.39
N LEU A 26 -8.24 -2.24 1.36
CA LEU A 26 -7.73 -1.63 2.59
C LEU A 26 -8.87 -1.06 3.43
N LYS A 27 -8.88 -1.44 4.71
CA LYS A 27 -9.80 -0.96 5.74
C LYS A 27 -9.05 -0.21 6.82
N TRP A 28 -9.78 0.65 7.54
CA TRP A 28 -9.20 1.37 8.67
C TRP A 28 -8.79 0.44 9.81
N SER A 29 -9.56 -0.63 10.04
CA SER A 29 -9.26 -1.72 10.98
C SER A 29 -7.95 -2.47 10.68
N ASN A 30 -7.42 -2.36 9.46
CA ASN A 30 -6.12 -2.94 9.12
C ASN A 30 -4.94 -2.15 9.71
N ILE A 31 -5.16 -0.94 10.24
CA ILE A 31 -4.09 -0.10 10.80
C ILE A 31 -3.72 -0.57 12.20
N PHE A 32 -2.48 -1.03 12.36
CA PHE A 32 -1.90 -1.46 13.63
C PHE A 32 -0.77 -0.52 14.06
N LYS A 33 -0.60 -0.30 15.36
CA LYS A 33 0.47 0.53 15.95
C LYS A 33 1.43 -0.35 16.75
N TYR A 34 2.72 -0.27 16.48
CA TYR A 34 3.76 -0.96 17.25
C TYR A 34 4.30 -0.12 18.42
N VAL A 35 5.09 -0.76 19.29
CA VAL A 35 5.60 -0.25 20.57
C VAL A 35 6.31 1.12 20.44
N ARG A 36 6.96 1.41 19.31
CA ARG A 36 7.69 2.67 19.05
C ARG A 36 6.87 3.75 18.34
N GLY A 37 5.57 3.55 18.16
CA GLY A 37 4.67 4.55 17.58
C GLY A 37 4.50 4.50 16.06
N VAL A 38 5.29 3.66 15.38
CA VAL A 38 5.18 3.41 13.93
C VAL A 38 3.89 2.63 13.64
N LYS A 39 3.20 3.01 12.55
CA LYS A 39 1.95 2.41 12.12
C LYS A 39 2.14 1.59 10.85
N PHE A 40 1.38 0.51 10.75
CA PHE A 40 1.41 -0.42 9.63
C PHE A 40 -0.01 -0.78 9.21
N PHE A 41 -0.20 -1.10 7.94
CA PHE A 41 -1.34 -1.94 7.54
C PHE A 41 -0.96 -3.40 7.72
N LYS A 42 -1.75 -4.16 8.47
CA LYS A 42 -1.71 -5.63 8.52
C LYS A 42 -2.83 -6.18 7.64
N ILE A 43 -2.48 -6.82 6.53
CA ILE A 43 -3.43 -7.37 5.55
C ILE A 43 -3.11 -8.84 5.26
N THR A 44 -4.10 -9.59 4.82
CA THR A 44 -3.91 -10.97 4.36
C THR A 44 -3.15 -11.00 3.04
N ASN A 45 -2.26 -11.97 2.88
CA ASN A 45 -1.51 -12.19 1.66
C ASN A 45 -2.22 -13.23 0.81
N ILE A 46 -3.32 -12.78 0.18
CA ILE A 46 -4.24 -13.61 -0.62
C ILE A 46 -3.50 -14.53 -1.59
N LYS A 47 -2.41 -14.06 -2.22
CA LYS A 47 -1.66 -14.87 -3.19
C LYS A 47 -0.97 -16.06 -2.52
N VAL A 48 -0.39 -15.87 -1.34
CA VAL A 48 0.35 -16.92 -0.62
C VAL A 48 -0.63 -17.86 0.05
N GLU A 49 -1.68 -17.34 0.70
CA GLU A 49 -2.77 -18.13 1.29
C GLU A 49 -3.40 -19.09 0.27
N LEU A 50 -3.62 -18.64 -0.97
CA LEU A 50 -4.14 -19.50 -2.06
C LEU A 50 -3.16 -20.62 -2.48
N LEU A 51 -1.87 -20.46 -2.23
CA LEU A 51 -0.83 -21.42 -2.59
C LEU A 51 -0.48 -22.37 -1.44
N THR A 52 -0.59 -21.92 -0.18
CA THR A 52 -0.13 -22.67 1.00
C THR A 52 -1.26 -23.11 1.93
N ALA A 53 -2.48 -22.59 1.78
CA ALA A 53 -3.61 -22.79 2.70
C ALA A 53 -3.32 -22.38 4.17
N GLU A 54 -2.29 -21.56 4.38
CA GLU A 54 -1.88 -21.01 5.68
C GLU A 54 -2.11 -19.51 5.72
N ASP A 55 -2.52 -19.01 6.89
CA ASP A 55 -2.74 -17.58 7.12
C ASP A 55 -1.43 -16.81 7.05
N TYR A 56 -1.27 -15.95 6.04
CA TYR A 56 -0.04 -15.19 5.89
C TYR A 56 -0.26 -13.70 5.89
N TRP A 57 0.27 -13.05 6.92
CA TRP A 57 0.14 -11.61 7.10
C TRP A 57 1.22 -10.85 6.34
N LYS A 58 0.77 -9.83 5.61
CA LYS A 58 1.62 -8.83 4.96
C LYS A 58 1.48 -7.50 5.68
N TYR A 59 2.62 -6.84 5.86
CA TYR A 59 2.70 -5.56 6.55
C TYR A 59 3.15 -4.48 5.58
N ILE A 60 2.42 -3.36 5.54
CA ILE A 60 2.77 -2.20 4.74
C ILE A 60 3.05 -1.03 5.68
N PRO A 61 4.27 -0.47 5.70
CA PRO A 61 4.59 0.68 6.56
C PRO A 61 3.75 1.89 6.18
N ILE A 62 3.30 2.64 7.19
CA ILE A 62 2.63 3.92 7.01
C ILE A 62 3.67 5.02 7.27
N ASN A 63 4.34 5.43 6.19
CA ASN A 63 5.25 6.57 6.20
C ASN A 63 4.50 7.90 6.33
N THR A 64 5.23 9.00 6.42
CA THR A 64 4.68 10.34 6.58
C THR A 64 3.72 10.72 5.44
N ASP A 65 4.06 10.42 4.19
CA ASP A 65 3.21 10.73 3.03
C ASP A 65 1.88 9.95 3.05
N LEU A 66 1.95 8.65 3.35
CA LEU A 66 0.75 7.81 3.48
C LEU A 66 -0.09 8.28 4.67
N MET A 67 0.53 8.61 5.80
CA MET A 67 -0.17 9.16 6.96
C MET A 67 -0.88 10.48 6.61
N ASN A 68 -0.23 11.39 5.91
CA ASN A 68 -0.81 12.65 5.45
C ASN A 68 -2.03 12.44 4.55
N LEU A 69 -1.99 11.42 3.68
CA LEU A 69 -3.15 11.02 2.89
C LEU A 69 -4.26 10.48 3.79
N LEU A 70 -3.95 9.57 4.71
CA LEU A 70 -4.93 8.98 5.61
C LEU A 70 -5.61 10.01 6.52
N LEU A 71 -4.88 11.00 7.02
CA LEU A 71 -5.43 12.14 7.75
C LEU A 71 -6.47 12.89 6.93
N LYS A 72 -6.16 13.20 5.66
CA LYS A 72 -7.10 13.86 4.72
C LYS A 72 -8.32 13.01 4.40
N LEU A 73 -8.22 11.68 4.52
CA LEU A 73 -9.31 10.74 4.28
C LEU A 73 -10.15 10.46 5.53
N GLY A 74 -9.82 11.05 6.69
CA GLY A 74 -10.60 10.92 7.92
C GLY A 74 -10.04 9.94 8.95
N TYR A 75 -8.72 9.71 8.97
CA TYR A 75 -8.08 8.76 9.91
C TYR A 75 -8.52 8.94 11.37
N HIS A 76 -8.61 10.18 11.87
CA HIS A 76 -8.95 10.42 13.27
C HIS A 76 -10.31 9.84 13.66
N ASP A 77 -11.28 9.96 12.77
CA ASP A 77 -12.66 9.54 13.00
C ASP A 77 -12.87 8.06 12.64
N LYS A 78 -12.12 7.57 11.66
CA LYS A 78 -12.36 6.25 11.04
C LYS A 78 -11.44 5.14 11.51
N LYS A 79 -10.32 5.43 12.20
CA LYS A 79 -9.30 4.43 12.59
C LYS A 79 -9.81 3.23 13.41
N GLN A 80 -11.01 3.29 14.00
CA GLN A 80 -11.62 2.19 14.77
C GLN A 80 -12.76 1.48 14.01
N THR A 81 -12.99 1.85 12.76
CA THR A 81 -14.05 1.27 11.92
C THR A 81 -13.52 0.17 11.02
N ASP A 82 -14.41 -0.71 10.56
CA ASP A 82 -14.10 -1.71 9.54
C ASP A 82 -14.43 -1.21 8.11
N ASP A 83 -14.67 0.10 7.96
CA ASP A 83 -14.97 0.73 6.68
C ASP A 83 -13.76 0.65 5.74
N PHE A 84 -14.03 0.54 4.44
CA PHE A 84 -12.99 0.66 3.43
C PHE A 84 -12.44 2.08 3.37
N ILE A 85 -11.13 2.21 3.22
CA ILE A 85 -10.46 3.51 3.07
C ILE A 85 -10.81 4.12 1.72
N LEU A 86 -10.81 3.28 0.66
CA LEU A 86 -11.14 3.71 -0.68
C LEU A 86 -12.61 3.43 -0.98
N PHE A 87 -13.34 4.51 -1.26
CA PHE A 87 -14.75 4.47 -1.65
C PHE A 87 -15.60 3.64 -0.65
N PRO A 88 -15.72 4.09 0.62
CA PRO A 88 -16.38 3.34 1.70
C PRO A 88 -17.83 2.96 1.36
N GLU A 89 -18.58 3.88 0.74
CA GLU A 89 -19.99 3.72 0.38
C GLU A 89 -20.20 2.94 -0.93
N ARG A 90 -19.24 2.10 -1.31
CA ARG A 90 -19.26 1.37 -2.58
C ARG A 90 -20.44 0.40 -2.67
N GLN A 91 -21.22 0.55 -3.73
CA GLN A 91 -22.28 -0.39 -4.13
C GLN A 91 -21.90 -1.21 -5.38
N ILE A 92 -20.62 -1.17 -5.75
CA ILE A 92 -20.09 -1.84 -6.94
C ILE A 92 -19.03 -2.86 -6.54
N LEU A 93 -18.87 -3.86 -7.40
CA LEU A 93 -17.90 -4.92 -7.19
C LEU A 93 -16.47 -4.35 -7.14
N LYS A 94 -15.63 -4.98 -6.31
CA LYS A 94 -14.18 -4.72 -6.24
C LYS A 94 -13.54 -4.69 -7.63
N LYS A 95 -13.85 -5.66 -8.48
CA LYS A 95 -13.35 -5.77 -9.86
C LYS A 95 -13.67 -4.53 -10.70
N THR A 96 -14.84 -3.93 -10.48
CA THR A 96 -15.26 -2.70 -11.16
C THR A 96 -14.39 -1.53 -10.73
N ILE A 97 -14.18 -1.33 -9.42
CA ILE A 97 -13.30 -0.27 -8.88
C ILE A 97 -11.88 -0.42 -9.43
N MET A 98 -11.35 -1.64 -9.41
CA MET A 98 -10.04 -1.96 -9.96
C MET A 98 -9.91 -1.59 -11.45
N ASN A 99 -10.91 -1.94 -12.26
CA ASN A 99 -10.95 -1.61 -13.68
C ASN A 99 -11.07 -0.11 -13.90
N ASP A 100 -11.93 0.55 -13.13
CA ASP A 100 -12.13 1.99 -13.16
C ASP A 100 -10.83 2.73 -12.84
N LEU A 101 -10.08 2.32 -11.82
CA LEU A 101 -8.77 2.91 -11.50
C LEU A 101 -7.78 2.76 -12.66
N SER A 102 -7.70 1.58 -13.28
CA SER A 102 -6.73 1.35 -14.36
C SER A 102 -7.08 2.09 -15.65
N LYS A 103 -8.37 2.10 -16.03
CA LYS A 103 -8.87 2.85 -17.18
C LYS A 103 -8.78 4.35 -16.94
N GLY A 104 -9.19 4.81 -15.76
CA GLY A 104 -9.10 6.19 -15.31
C GLY A 104 -7.67 6.71 -15.38
N PHE A 105 -6.71 5.97 -14.82
CA PHE A 105 -5.29 6.36 -14.87
C PHE A 105 -4.81 6.53 -16.30
N THR A 106 -5.15 5.59 -17.19
CA THR A 106 -4.78 5.66 -18.61
C THR A 106 -5.40 6.88 -19.29
N HIS A 107 -6.66 7.18 -18.99
CA HIS A 107 -7.37 8.34 -19.52
C HIS A 107 -6.74 9.66 -19.04
N TYR A 108 -6.56 9.85 -17.73
CA TYR A 108 -5.97 11.08 -17.19
C TYR A 108 -4.51 11.27 -17.60
N LYS A 109 -3.74 10.18 -17.75
CA LYS A 109 -2.39 10.24 -18.32
C LYS A 109 -2.39 10.86 -19.72
N LYS A 110 -3.32 10.42 -20.59
CA LYS A 110 -3.46 10.95 -21.94
C LYS A 110 -3.88 12.42 -21.92
N MET A 111 -4.83 12.79 -21.05
CA MET A 111 -5.28 14.18 -20.89
C MET A 111 -4.19 15.11 -20.35
N ALA A 112 -3.27 14.59 -19.53
CA ALA A 112 -2.12 15.32 -19.02
C ALA A 112 -0.94 15.39 -20.02
N ASN A 113 -1.12 14.93 -21.27
CA ASN A 113 -0.07 14.88 -22.30
C ASN A 113 1.20 14.12 -21.87
N ILE A 114 1.06 13.11 -21.00
CA ILE A 114 2.19 12.28 -20.57
C ILE A 114 2.39 11.16 -21.60
N ASP A 115 3.38 11.35 -22.48
CA ASP A 115 3.72 10.39 -23.55
C ASP A 115 4.48 9.15 -23.03
N LYS A 116 4.98 9.21 -21.79
CA LYS A 116 5.68 8.07 -21.17
C LYS A 116 4.77 6.82 -21.19
N LYS A 117 5.35 5.67 -21.53
CA LYS A 117 4.71 4.34 -21.50
C LYS A 117 4.52 3.82 -20.05
N VAL A 118 3.87 4.63 -19.22
CA VAL A 118 3.42 4.27 -17.87
C VAL A 118 1.95 3.90 -17.85
N SER A 119 1.62 3.02 -16.93
CA SER A 119 0.29 2.48 -16.66
C SER A 119 0.10 2.38 -15.14
N PHE A 120 -1.12 2.10 -14.70
CA PHE A 120 -1.44 2.03 -13.27
C PHE A 120 -0.54 1.07 -12.47
N LYS A 121 -0.14 -0.08 -13.05
CA LYS A 121 0.80 -1.03 -12.42
C LYS A 121 2.18 -0.41 -12.10
N ASN A 122 2.56 0.64 -12.82
CA ASN A 122 3.83 1.32 -12.61
C ASN A 122 3.84 2.09 -11.28
N LEU A 123 2.69 2.46 -10.70
CA LEU A 123 2.65 3.11 -9.38
C LEU A 123 3.28 2.23 -8.30
N ARG A 124 2.89 0.94 -8.27
CA ARG A 124 3.51 -0.06 -7.39
C ARG A 124 5.00 -0.21 -7.67
N LYS A 125 5.40 -0.29 -8.96
CA LYS A 125 6.83 -0.43 -9.33
C LYS A 125 7.63 0.76 -8.84
N THR A 126 7.10 1.97 -9.02
CA THR A 126 7.72 3.21 -8.55
C THR A 126 7.94 3.14 -7.05
N TYR A 127 6.91 2.83 -6.24
CA TYR A 127 7.08 2.68 -4.79
C TYR A 127 8.18 1.68 -4.42
N LEU A 128 8.16 0.48 -5.02
CA LEU A 128 9.17 -0.53 -4.73
C LEU A 128 10.58 -0.08 -5.13
N SER A 129 10.72 0.69 -6.20
CA SER A 129 12.00 1.31 -6.58
C SER A 129 12.46 2.35 -5.55
N TRP A 130 11.58 3.17 -5.00
CA TRP A 130 11.91 4.10 -3.91
C TRP A 130 12.34 3.38 -2.65
N VAL A 131 11.58 2.37 -2.24
CA VAL A 131 11.96 1.50 -1.11
C VAL A 131 13.33 0.88 -1.36
N ASN A 132 13.60 0.37 -2.57
CA ASN A 132 14.89 -0.21 -2.93
C ASN A 132 16.04 0.79 -2.84
N ALA A 133 15.82 2.03 -3.30
CA ALA A 133 16.83 3.08 -3.27
C ALA A 133 17.17 3.51 -1.84
N VAL A 134 16.20 3.51 -0.93
CA VAL A 134 16.40 3.86 0.48
C VAL A 134 17.00 2.69 1.28
N MET A 135 16.61 1.45 0.98
CA MET A 135 16.93 0.26 1.76
C MET A 135 18.09 -0.59 1.21
N ASN A 136 18.57 -0.32 -0.01
CA ASN A 136 19.63 -1.08 -0.68
C ASN A 136 19.44 -2.62 -0.65
N LYS A 137 20.19 -3.38 0.15
CA LYS A 137 20.17 -4.86 0.17
C LYS A 137 18.94 -5.45 0.91
N ASP A 138 18.24 -4.64 1.70
CA ASP A 138 17.16 -5.11 2.60
C ASP A 138 15.75 -5.05 1.97
N THR A 139 15.66 -4.69 0.69
CA THR A 139 14.40 -4.50 -0.04
C THR A 139 13.57 -5.78 -0.20
N CYS A 140 14.22 -6.94 -0.15
CA CYS A 140 13.52 -8.23 -0.14
C CYS A 140 12.61 -8.39 1.09
N ILE A 141 12.90 -7.72 2.20
CA ILE A 141 12.12 -7.79 3.44
C ILE A 141 10.76 -7.07 3.28
N LEU A 142 10.74 -5.94 2.56
CA LEU A 142 9.53 -5.11 2.35
C LEU A 142 8.75 -5.48 1.09
N SER A 143 9.44 -6.02 0.08
CA SER A 143 8.80 -6.51 -1.13
C SER A 143 8.34 -7.96 -0.92
N SER A 144 7.20 -8.35 -1.50
CA SER A 144 6.59 -9.69 -1.34
C SER A 144 7.39 -10.84 -2.01
N HIS A 145 8.72 -10.75 -2.02
CA HIS A 145 9.69 -11.62 -2.68
C HIS A 145 10.63 -12.35 -1.69
N SER A 146 10.63 -12.02 -0.41
CA SER A 146 11.22 -12.90 0.62
C SER A 146 10.34 -14.14 0.78
N THR A 147 10.95 -15.31 0.62
CA THR A 147 10.34 -16.61 0.92
C THR A 147 9.73 -16.58 2.32
N TYR A 148 8.56 -17.20 2.45
CA TYR A 148 7.73 -17.24 3.66
C TYR A 148 8.55 -17.55 4.94
N GLU A 149 9.48 -18.52 4.82
CA GLU A 149 10.44 -18.94 5.85
C GLU A 149 11.38 -17.84 6.38
N ILE A 150 11.75 -16.87 5.54
CA ILE A 150 12.64 -15.73 5.89
C ILE A 150 11.86 -14.61 6.58
N LEU A 151 10.55 -14.57 6.45
CA LEU A 151 9.76 -13.57 7.18
C LEU A 151 9.30 -14.16 8.51
N GLU A 152 8.85 -15.41 8.55
CA GLU A 152 8.37 -16.08 9.78
C GLU A 152 9.49 -16.29 10.82
N ARG A 153 10.72 -16.66 10.40
CA ARG A 153 11.89 -16.69 11.31
C ARG A 153 12.33 -15.32 11.80
N TYR A 154 11.98 -14.25 11.09
CA TYR A 154 12.44 -12.89 11.39
C TYR A 154 11.33 -11.98 11.97
N TYR A 155 10.09 -12.47 12.12
CA TYR A 155 8.98 -11.77 12.78
C TYR A 155 9.12 -11.66 14.32
N ILE A 156 10.14 -12.29 14.90
CA ILE A 156 10.53 -12.16 16.31
C ILE A 156 11.78 -11.28 16.47
N ASP A 157 12.46 -10.90 15.38
CA ASP A 157 13.72 -10.16 15.45
C ASP A 157 13.48 -8.63 15.50
N PRO A 158 13.78 -7.96 16.62
CA PRO A 158 13.68 -6.50 16.75
C PRO A 158 14.48 -5.74 15.67
N THR A 159 15.49 -6.38 15.09
CA THR A 159 16.39 -5.80 14.10
C THR A 159 15.69 -5.58 12.76
N ILE A 160 14.91 -6.55 12.27
CA ILE A 160 14.14 -6.38 11.02
C ILE A 160 13.01 -5.37 11.21
N LEU A 161 12.35 -5.40 12.36
CA LEU A 161 11.36 -4.38 12.69
C LEU A 161 12.01 -3.00 12.68
N SER A 162 13.20 -2.85 13.28
CA SER A 162 13.92 -1.57 13.25
C SER A 162 14.35 -1.15 11.83
N VAL A 163 14.69 -2.10 10.95
CA VAL A 163 15.05 -1.82 9.55
C VAL A 163 13.81 -1.36 8.78
N ILE A 164 12.67 -2.02 8.96
CA ILE A 164 11.38 -1.62 8.38
C ILE A 164 10.94 -0.25 8.92
N GLU A 165 11.10 -0.01 10.23
CA GLU A 165 10.82 1.25 10.90
C GLU A 165 11.73 2.38 10.38
N GLU A 166 13.04 2.14 10.29
CA GLU A 166 14.00 3.08 9.71
C GLU A 166 13.67 3.39 8.25
N GLY A 167 13.34 2.37 7.46
CA GLY A 167 12.88 2.54 6.09
C GLY A 167 11.62 3.40 6.03
N ALA A 168 10.60 3.07 6.82
CA ALA A 168 9.35 3.82 6.87
C ALA A 168 9.56 5.31 7.25
N LEU A 169 10.48 5.60 8.16
CA LEU A 169 10.85 6.96 8.55
C LEU A 169 11.64 7.69 7.46
N LYS A 170 12.49 6.99 6.71
CA LYS A 170 13.35 7.55 5.66
C LYS A 170 12.65 7.66 4.28
N ILE A 171 11.58 6.90 4.04
CA ILE A 171 10.84 6.93 2.76
C ILE A 171 9.96 8.18 2.70
N SER A 172 10.42 9.19 1.96
CA SER A 172 9.61 10.31 1.46
C SER A 172 9.43 10.17 -0.05
N VAL A 173 8.20 9.95 -0.51
CA VAL A 173 7.88 9.79 -1.95
C VAL A 173 7.77 11.15 -2.62
N PHE A 174 7.27 12.14 -1.89
CA PHE A 174 7.37 13.54 -2.27
C PHE A 174 8.53 14.12 -1.48
N GLY A 175 9.59 14.56 -2.16
CA GLY A 175 10.69 15.26 -1.49
C GLY A 175 10.15 16.47 -0.73
N THR A 176 10.64 16.68 0.49
CA THR A 176 10.44 17.93 1.24
C THR A 176 11.10 19.10 0.54
#